data_AF-D3BG31-F1
#
_entry.id   AF-D3BG31-F1
#
_cell.length_a   1.000
_cell.length_b   1.000
_cell.length_c   1.000
_cell.angle_alpha   90.00
_cell.angle_beta   90.00
_cell.angle_gamma   90.00
#
_symmetry.space_group_name_H-M   'P 1'
#
loop_
_entity.id
_entity.type
_entity.pdbx_description
1 polymer ?
#
loop_
_entity_poly.entity_id
_entity_poly.type
_entity_poly.pdbx_seq_one_letter_code
_entity_poly.pdbx_strand_id
1 'polypeptide(L)'
;MSSGEEVDEEFPILVEGIDFKDQNSLINFNRIYNLYYDCLESRNGSLRSQCVRFFVEYHRYKFIHYFDVQGYIKFIVDVFFDPELDVVENMSRFYCGDHIPMLQDIYNRIINDKRKLKSDQLKKRIKIYKGCCAFDHEDFVDYDAKDFYNKVLLKNNKEVATQTNPIGSDNIKKEIVDSSGLDFVCSIANIQSACILPDVILERIVSYSLKADESDEVIKHYNEKSVYGVEYHIDSKSVLNYALVSKQFFKVVSKKITNSYYNLNGFFNLESDYSLIKSPPLFFDYESIKSIGYGWNTDRITQLFSRVETFHIKSDEYDSRICNSDDIKRLYLLEECLDDVDIDFYQDAIQMMEYFVYIPAMPNLKRINVTGYYGYDFNYSEFLKSIITNTPNGNGHGIEQFKIDINKDWDNCPDYSYIDFLEPLIEIHSNTLKSIEINYHDCHRRDMDGLLHILKKLVTTMKQHSYSFILRTNYKTLKEAYQDDRDEDVYQYLLNQIHSNSIILDDYSDSNEEDEEDIEEERKETKR
;
A
#
# COMPACT_ATOMS: atom_id res chain seq x y z
N MET A 1 11.21 -43.33 -17.05
CA MET A 1 12.59 -42.86 -17.16
C MET A 1 12.55 -41.38 -16.87
N SER A 2 12.90 -41.02 -15.63
CA SER A 2 12.87 -39.66 -15.10
C SER A 2 14.19 -39.01 -15.46
N SER A 3 14.17 -37.96 -16.28
CA SER A 3 15.31 -37.07 -16.44
C SER A 3 15.23 -36.05 -15.31
N GLY A 4 16.06 -36.25 -14.29
CA GLY A 4 16.29 -35.24 -13.26
C GLY A 4 16.90 -34.01 -13.91
N GLU A 5 16.18 -32.90 -13.83
CA GLU A 5 16.78 -31.58 -14.00
C GLU A 5 17.63 -31.34 -12.74
N GLU A 6 18.95 -31.44 -12.90
CA GLU A 6 19.90 -30.88 -11.95
C GLU A 6 19.70 -29.36 -11.97
N VAL A 7 19.06 -28.83 -10.92
CA VAL A 7 19.09 -27.40 -10.63
C VAL A 7 20.52 -27.10 -10.20
N ASP A 8 21.28 -26.42 -11.05
CA ASP A 8 22.59 -25.86 -10.67
C ASP A 8 22.37 -24.96 -9.44
N GLU A 9 22.76 -25.47 -8.26
CA GLU A 9 22.80 -24.71 -7.01
C GLU A 9 23.91 -23.66 -7.11
N GLU A 10 23.62 -22.57 -7.80
CA GLU A 10 24.49 -21.42 -7.89
C GLU A 10 24.58 -20.76 -6.50
N PHE A 11 25.71 -20.97 -5.81
CA PHE A 11 25.95 -20.43 -4.48
C PHE A 11 25.79 -18.89 -4.49
N PRO A 12 24.91 -18.32 -3.65
CA PRO A 12 24.70 -16.88 -3.63
C PRO A 12 25.98 -16.14 -3.23
N ILE A 13 26.28 -15.04 -3.91
CA ILE A 13 27.40 -14.17 -3.55
C ILE A 13 27.00 -13.47 -2.24
N LEU A 14 27.75 -13.71 -1.17
CA LEU A 14 27.50 -13.07 0.11
C LEU A 14 27.94 -11.59 0.06
N VAL A 15 26.98 -10.69 0.20
CA VAL A 15 27.21 -9.26 0.39
C VAL A 15 26.80 -8.89 1.81
N GLU A 16 27.68 -8.23 2.54
CA GLU A 16 27.44 -7.89 3.96
C GLU A 16 26.16 -7.04 4.11
N GLY A 17 25.26 -7.47 4.99
CA GLY A 17 24.00 -6.77 5.26
C GLY A 17 22.91 -6.95 4.20
N ILE A 18 23.07 -7.90 3.26
CA ILE A 18 22.07 -8.27 2.26
C ILE A 18 21.73 -9.75 2.41
N ASP A 19 20.44 -10.07 2.38
CA ASP A 19 19.93 -11.44 2.39
C ASP A 19 19.06 -11.69 1.15
N PHE A 20 19.60 -12.38 0.15
CA PHE A 20 18.85 -12.73 -1.06
C PHE A 20 17.71 -13.75 -0.82
N LYS A 21 17.51 -14.23 0.41
CA LYS A 21 16.39 -15.11 0.77
C LYS A 21 15.24 -14.36 1.48
N ASP A 22 15.49 -13.16 1.98
CA ASP A 22 14.46 -12.35 2.63
C ASP A 22 13.62 -11.61 1.58
N GLN A 23 12.54 -12.27 1.16
CA GLN A 23 11.62 -11.81 0.12
C GLN A 23 10.49 -10.90 0.64
N ASN A 24 10.49 -10.54 1.93
CA ASN A 24 9.45 -9.69 2.53
C ASN A 24 10.00 -8.33 2.97
N SER A 25 11.23 -8.23 3.47
CA SER A 25 11.77 -6.99 4.04
C SER A 25 11.91 -5.86 3.02
N LEU A 26 11.27 -4.72 3.30
CA LEU A 26 11.42 -3.47 2.54
C LEU A 26 12.87 -2.93 2.54
N ILE A 27 13.59 -3.05 3.66
CA ILE A 27 14.97 -2.55 3.81
C ILE A 27 15.91 -3.36 2.94
N ASN A 28 15.90 -4.69 3.12
CA ASN A 28 16.66 -5.63 2.31
C ASN A 28 16.38 -5.45 0.81
N PHE A 29 15.11 -5.35 0.41
CA PHE A 29 14.74 -5.08 -0.98
C PHE A 29 15.39 -3.80 -1.51
N ASN A 30 15.31 -2.68 -0.78
CA ASN A 30 15.94 -1.42 -1.22
C ASN A 30 17.47 -1.49 -1.29
N ARG A 31 18.12 -2.31 -0.45
CA ARG A 31 19.56 -2.57 -0.55
C ARG A 31 19.89 -3.31 -1.83
N ILE A 32 19.17 -4.39 -2.15
CA ILE A 32 19.37 -5.18 -3.37
C ILE A 32 19.03 -4.35 -4.63
N TYR A 33 17.98 -3.54 -4.57
CA TYR A 33 17.62 -2.62 -5.64
C TYR A 33 18.76 -1.65 -5.95
N ASN A 34 19.34 -1.01 -4.93
CA ASN A 34 20.49 -0.10 -5.11
C ASN A 34 21.75 -0.86 -5.58
N LEU A 35 21.99 -2.06 -5.03
CA LEU A 35 23.10 -2.91 -5.42
C LEU A 35 23.10 -3.22 -6.92
N TYR A 36 21.94 -3.43 -7.55
CA TYR A 36 21.84 -3.64 -8.99
C TYR A 36 22.48 -2.48 -9.77
N TYR A 37 22.18 -1.23 -9.41
CA TYR A 37 22.72 -0.04 -10.08
C TYR A 37 24.20 0.17 -9.76
N ASP A 38 24.65 -0.08 -8.53
CA ASP A 38 26.08 -0.05 -8.17
C ASP A 38 26.88 -1.10 -8.98
N CYS A 39 26.28 -2.26 -9.21
CA CYS A 39 26.85 -3.34 -10.04
C CYS A 39 26.83 -3.03 -11.53
N LEU A 40 25.93 -2.13 -11.97
CA LEU A 40 25.88 -1.66 -13.35
C LEU A 40 27.10 -0.79 -13.65
N GLU A 41 27.52 0.06 -12.70
CA GLU A 41 28.72 0.88 -12.82
C GLU A 41 30.01 0.06 -12.77
N SER A 42 30.08 -0.91 -11.85
CA SER A 42 31.25 -1.78 -11.67
C SER A 42 31.33 -2.96 -12.66
N ARG A 43 30.32 -3.13 -13.52
CA ARG A 43 30.20 -4.20 -14.53
C ARG A 43 30.23 -5.62 -13.95
N ASN A 44 29.63 -5.83 -12.78
CA ASN A 44 29.51 -7.15 -12.17
C ASN A 44 28.22 -7.85 -12.60
N GLY A 45 28.26 -8.55 -13.73
CA GLY A 45 27.11 -9.26 -14.30
C GLY A 45 26.49 -10.32 -13.38
N SER A 46 27.31 -11.15 -12.74
CA SER A 46 26.83 -12.23 -11.86
C SER A 46 26.01 -11.70 -10.68
N LEU A 47 26.46 -10.60 -10.06
CA LEU A 47 25.73 -9.99 -8.95
C LEU A 47 24.46 -9.26 -9.44
N ARG A 48 24.49 -8.65 -10.62
CA ARG A 48 23.27 -8.10 -11.26
C ARG A 48 22.24 -9.20 -11.54
N SER A 49 22.67 -10.37 -12.04
CA SER A 49 21.78 -11.52 -12.24
C SER A 49 21.10 -11.96 -10.94
N GLN A 50 21.83 -12.00 -9.82
CA GLN A 50 21.25 -12.31 -8.51
C GLN A 50 20.23 -11.24 -8.06
N CYS A 51 20.52 -9.96 -8.30
CA CYS A 51 19.56 -8.88 -8.00
C CYS A 51 18.28 -9.00 -8.83
N VAL A 52 18.39 -9.32 -10.13
CA VAL A 52 17.22 -9.53 -11.00
C VAL A 52 16.43 -10.76 -10.56
N ARG A 53 17.08 -11.88 -10.26
CA ARG A 53 16.41 -13.09 -9.74
C ARG A 53 15.65 -12.81 -8.46
N PHE A 54 16.28 -12.09 -7.53
CA PHE A 54 15.61 -11.66 -6.29
C PHE A 54 14.43 -10.74 -6.55
N PHE A 55 14.55 -9.75 -7.45
CA PHE A 55 13.44 -8.87 -7.80
C PHE A 55 12.23 -9.66 -8.31
N VAL A 56 12.48 -10.65 -9.17
CA VAL A 56 11.44 -11.55 -9.71
C VAL A 56 10.74 -12.33 -8.58
N GLU A 57 11.52 -12.93 -7.68
CA GLU A 57 10.98 -13.71 -6.56
C GLU A 57 10.23 -12.82 -5.56
N TYR A 58 10.80 -11.67 -5.20
CA TYR A 58 10.20 -10.70 -4.28
C TYR A 58 8.82 -10.24 -4.75
N HIS A 59 8.65 -10.00 -6.05
CA HIS A 59 7.40 -9.49 -6.59
C HIS A 59 6.36 -10.55 -6.94
N ARG A 60 6.71 -11.85 -6.88
CA ARG A 60 5.87 -12.94 -7.37
C ARG A 60 4.42 -12.89 -6.86
N TYR A 61 4.24 -12.60 -5.58
CA TYR A 61 2.91 -12.57 -4.94
C TYR A 61 2.54 -11.16 -4.44
N LYS A 62 3.21 -10.10 -4.90
CA LYS A 62 2.93 -8.74 -4.45
C LYS A 62 2.12 -8.00 -5.51
N PHE A 63 1.06 -7.32 -5.07
CA PHE A 63 0.15 -6.58 -5.94
C PHE A 63 0.34 -5.07 -5.83
N ILE A 64 -0.13 -4.33 -6.85
CA ILE A 64 0.20 -2.91 -7.09
C ILE A 64 -0.15 -1.97 -5.93
N HIS A 65 -1.05 -2.36 -5.02
CA HIS A 65 -1.37 -1.60 -3.81
C HIS A 65 -0.33 -1.72 -2.70
N TYR A 66 0.64 -2.63 -2.80
CA TYR A 66 1.67 -2.84 -1.78
C TYR A 66 3.11 -2.62 -2.28
N PHE A 67 3.31 -2.08 -3.48
CA PHE A 67 4.65 -1.75 -3.97
C PHE A 67 4.74 -0.45 -4.77
N ASP A 68 5.96 0.11 -4.89
CA ASP A 68 6.23 1.29 -5.70
C ASP A 68 6.17 0.94 -7.20
N VAL A 69 5.00 1.20 -7.80
CA VAL A 69 4.74 0.97 -9.22
C VAL A 69 5.75 1.70 -10.12
N GLN A 70 6.19 2.91 -9.75
CA GLN A 70 7.13 3.68 -10.58
C GLN A 70 8.54 3.08 -10.53
N GLY A 71 9.01 2.72 -9.35
CA GLY A 71 10.28 2.01 -9.15
C GLY A 71 10.31 0.63 -9.80
N TYR A 72 9.19 -0.08 -9.74
CA TYR A 72 8.96 -1.38 -10.39
C TYR A 72 9.08 -1.28 -11.92
N ILE A 73 8.29 -0.38 -12.54
CA ILE A 73 8.35 -0.10 -13.99
C ILE A 73 9.76 0.30 -14.40
N LYS A 74 10.40 1.22 -13.64
CA LYS A 74 11.76 1.67 -13.93
C LYS A 74 12.75 0.50 -13.96
N PHE A 75 12.70 -0.39 -12.96
CA PHE A 75 13.60 -1.53 -12.89
C PHE A 75 13.42 -2.48 -14.07
N ILE A 76 12.17 -2.82 -14.42
CA ILE A 76 11.85 -3.67 -15.57
C ILE A 76 12.38 -3.07 -16.87
N VAL A 77 12.18 -1.76 -17.08
CA VAL A 77 12.71 -1.06 -18.27
C VAL A 77 14.24 -1.05 -18.26
N ASP A 78 14.88 -0.83 -17.11
CA ASP A 78 16.34 -0.80 -17.01
C ASP A 78 16.99 -2.16 -17.26
N VAL A 79 16.40 -3.25 -16.74
CA VAL A 79 16.84 -4.62 -17.03
C VAL A 79 16.68 -4.95 -18.51
N PHE A 80 15.63 -4.45 -19.19
CA PHE A 80 15.48 -4.63 -20.64
C PHE A 80 16.68 -4.08 -21.41
N PHE A 81 17.35 -3.04 -20.90
CA PHE A 81 18.53 -2.43 -21.49
C PHE A 81 19.85 -2.81 -20.79
N ASP A 82 19.85 -3.81 -19.90
CA ASP A 82 21.09 -4.29 -19.24
C ASP A 82 22.14 -4.69 -20.29
N PRO A 83 23.43 -4.35 -20.16
CA PRO A 83 24.45 -4.73 -21.13
C PRO A 83 24.59 -6.24 -21.39
N GLU A 84 24.29 -7.07 -20.39
CA GLU A 84 24.51 -8.51 -20.41
C GLU A 84 23.20 -9.27 -20.60
N LEU A 85 23.18 -10.20 -21.56
CA LEU A 85 21.97 -10.96 -21.85
C LEU A 85 21.60 -11.92 -20.71
N ASP A 86 22.59 -12.53 -20.07
CA ASP A 86 22.41 -13.48 -18.98
C ASP A 86 21.69 -12.84 -17.78
N VAL A 87 21.91 -11.54 -17.55
CA VAL A 87 21.16 -10.76 -16.55
C VAL A 87 19.68 -10.65 -16.94
N VAL A 88 19.39 -10.39 -18.21
CA VAL A 88 18.02 -10.32 -18.73
C VAL A 88 17.33 -11.68 -18.70
N GLU A 89 18.06 -12.76 -18.93
CA GLU A 89 17.50 -14.13 -18.91
C GLU A 89 16.89 -14.49 -17.55
N ASN A 90 17.35 -13.87 -16.46
CA ASN A 90 16.73 -14.02 -15.14
C ASN A 90 15.31 -13.44 -15.06
N MET A 91 14.89 -12.57 -15.99
CA MET A 91 13.50 -12.13 -16.09
C MET A 91 12.58 -13.24 -16.64
N SER A 92 13.08 -14.32 -17.23
CA SER A 92 12.24 -15.32 -17.91
C SER A 92 11.16 -15.99 -17.05
N ARG A 93 11.33 -16.00 -15.72
CA ARG A 93 10.35 -16.52 -14.74
C ARG A 93 9.45 -15.44 -14.14
N PHE A 94 9.64 -14.19 -14.55
CA PHE A 94 8.88 -13.07 -14.07
C PHE A 94 7.48 -13.08 -14.64
N TYR A 95 6.51 -12.82 -13.79
CA TYR A 95 5.13 -12.52 -14.17
C TYR A 95 4.83 -11.08 -13.72
N CYS A 96 4.59 -10.21 -14.68
CA CYS A 96 4.37 -8.78 -14.41
C CYS A 96 2.94 -8.48 -13.93
N GLY A 97 2.05 -9.48 -13.92
CA GLY A 97 0.60 -9.28 -13.82
C GLY A 97 0.05 -8.52 -15.03
N ASP A 98 -1.26 -8.58 -15.22
CA ASP A 98 -1.92 -8.00 -16.38
C ASP A 98 -2.59 -6.66 -16.11
N HIS A 99 -2.07 -5.91 -15.12
CA HIS A 99 -2.52 -4.54 -14.87
C HIS A 99 -2.16 -3.61 -16.05
N ILE A 100 -3.15 -3.34 -16.90
CA ILE A 100 -3.05 -2.70 -18.21
C ILE A 100 -2.30 -1.36 -18.16
N PRO A 101 -2.61 -0.41 -17.25
CA PRO A 101 -1.92 0.88 -17.22
C PRO A 101 -0.41 0.74 -16.96
N MET A 102 -0.02 -0.24 -16.14
CA MET A 102 1.39 -0.48 -15.81
C MET A 102 2.12 -1.09 -17.01
N LEU A 103 1.54 -2.11 -17.65
CA LEU A 103 2.08 -2.73 -18.85
C LEU A 103 2.24 -1.73 -20.00
N GLN A 104 1.25 -0.84 -20.19
CA GLN A 104 1.31 0.24 -21.17
C GLN A 104 2.46 1.22 -20.88
N ASP A 105 2.70 1.58 -19.62
CA ASP A 105 3.82 2.46 -19.25
C ASP A 105 5.18 1.78 -19.50
N ILE A 106 5.33 0.50 -19.14
CA ILE A 106 6.54 -0.30 -19.45
C ILE A 106 6.80 -0.30 -20.97
N TYR A 107 5.78 -0.65 -21.76
CA TYR A 107 5.84 -0.64 -23.22
C TYR A 107 6.29 0.71 -23.75
N ASN A 108 5.60 1.78 -23.32
CA ASN A 108 5.84 3.13 -23.78
C ASN A 108 7.24 3.63 -23.43
N ARG A 109 7.76 3.30 -22.24
CA ARG A 109 9.12 3.65 -21.85
C ARG A 109 10.16 2.91 -22.70
N ILE A 110 9.96 1.62 -22.98
CA ILE A 110 10.89 0.85 -23.82
C ILE A 110 10.96 1.41 -25.25
N ILE A 111 9.82 1.67 -25.91
CA ILE A 111 9.83 2.23 -27.28
C ILE A 111 10.33 3.68 -27.35
N ASN A 112 10.30 4.39 -26.23
CA ASN A 112 10.72 5.78 -26.13
C ASN A 112 12.13 5.97 -25.57
N ASP A 113 12.77 4.90 -25.09
CA ASP A 113 14.14 4.93 -24.58
C ASP A 113 15.14 5.28 -25.68
N LYS A 114 16.24 5.93 -25.29
CA LYS A 114 17.33 6.37 -26.18
C LYS A 114 18.48 5.37 -26.26
N ARG A 115 18.54 4.39 -25.35
CA ARG A 115 19.59 3.36 -25.30
C ARG A 115 19.48 2.45 -26.53
N LYS A 116 20.61 2.22 -27.19
CA LYS A 116 20.67 1.42 -28.43
C LYS A 116 20.97 -0.04 -28.12
N LEU A 117 20.21 -0.95 -28.73
CA LEU A 117 20.44 -2.40 -28.67
C LEU A 117 20.87 -2.93 -30.03
N LYS A 118 21.76 -3.94 -30.04
CA LYS A 118 22.08 -4.67 -31.27
C LYS A 118 20.88 -5.52 -31.70
N SER A 119 20.68 -5.67 -33.01
CA SER A 119 19.48 -6.33 -33.56
C SER A 119 19.30 -7.78 -33.10
N ASP A 120 20.40 -8.51 -32.93
CA ASP A 120 20.43 -9.88 -32.40
C ASP A 120 20.04 -9.95 -30.92
N GLN A 121 20.53 -9.02 -30.10
CA GLN A 121 20.16 -8.91 -28.69
C GLN A 121 18.69 -8.48 -28.52
N LEU A 122 18.23 -7.54 -29.34
CA LEU A 122 16.85 -7.03 -29.27
C LEU A 122 15.82 -8.14 -29.47
N LYS A 123 16.01 -9.02 -30.46
CA LYS A 123 15.09 -10.16 -30.70
C LYS A 123 14.98 -11.08 -29.49
N LYS A 124 16.11 -11.38 -28.83
CA LYS A 124 16.12 -12.24 -27.64
C LYS A 124 15.41 -11.58 -26.46
N ARG A 125 15.66 -10.29 -26.22
CA ARG A 125 15.04 -9.51 -25.14
C ARG A 125 13.53 -9.40 -25.31
N ILE A 126 13.06 -9.11 -26.52
CA ILE A 126 11.62 -9.09 -26.83
C ILE A 126 10.99 -10.45 -26.59
N LYS A 127 11.67 -11.56 -26.94
CA LYS A 127 11.16 -12.90 -26.67
C LYS A 127 10.96 -13.15 -25.17
N ILE A 128 11.90 -12.71 -24.33
CA ILE A 128 11.79 -12.81 -22.87
C ILE A 128 10.60 -11.98 -22.39
N TYR A 129 10.56 -10.69 -22.74
CA TYR A 129 9.54 -9.75 -22.25
C TYR A 129 8.14 -10.03 -22.79
N LYS A 130 8.02 -10.72 -23.93
CA LYS A 130 6.75 -11.24 -24.43
C LYS A 130 6.09 -12.16 -23.40
N GLY A 131 6.86 -13.09 -22.82
CA GLY A 131 6.36 -13.99 -21.78
C GLY A 131 6.18 -13.31 -20.43
N CYS A 132 7.04 -12.35 -20.08
CA CYS A 132 7.03 -11.76 -18.75
C CYS A 132 5.96 -10.67 -18.55
N CYS A 133 5.67 -9.90 -19.59
CA CYS A 133 4.80 -8.73 -19.54
C CYS A 133 3.51 -8.94 -20.37
N ALA A 134 3.15 -10.19 -20.66
CA ALA A 134 1.97 -10.58 -21.45
C ALA A 134 1.76 -9.73 -22.72
N PHE A 135 2.84 -9.30 -23.36
CA PHE A 135 2.74 -8.41 -24.50
C PHE A 135 2.08 -9.08 -25.71
N ASP A 136 1.86 -10.39 -25.71
CA ASP A 136 1.12 -11.10 -26.75
C ASP A 136 -0.34 -11.40 -26.44
N HIS A 137 -0.90 -10.91 -25.33
CA HIS A 137 -2.32 -11.07 -25.04
C HIS A 137 -3.18 -10.34 -26.09
N GLU A 138 -4.16 -11.02 -26.67
CA GLU A 138 -4.98 -10.50 -27.79
C GLU A 138 -5.78 -9.25 -27.40
N ASP A 139 -6.11 -9.13 -26.10
CA ASP A 139 -6.86 -8.00 -25.52
C ASP A 139 -5.97 -6.79 -25.16
N PHE A 140 -4.64 -6.95 -25.20
CA PHE A 140 -3.72 -5.82 -25.09
C PHE A 140 -3.70 -5.05 -26.41
N VAL A 141 -4.67 -4.15 -26.55
CA VAL A 141 -4.98 -3.33 -27.74
C VAL A 141 -3.72 -2.93 -28.52
N ASP A 142 -3.61 -3.44 -29.75
CA ASP A 142 -2.59 -3.10 -30.76
C ASP A 142 -1.11 -3.44 -30.43
N TYR A 143 -0.80 -4.40 -29.54
CA TYR A 143 0.57 -4.94 -29.52
C TYR A 143 0.82 -5.86 -30.72
N ASP A 144 1.33 -5.27 -31.80
CA ASP A 144 2.01 -6.03 -32.84
C ASP A 144 3.50 -6.15 -32.43
N ALA A 145 3.95 -7.36 -32.09
CA ALA A 145 5.35 -7.63 -31.76
C ALA A 145 6.32 -7.15 -32.86
N LYS A 146 5.88 -7.15 -34.12
CA LYS A 146 6.61 -6.61 -35.27
C LYS A 146 6.61 -5.09 -35.24
N ASP A 147 5.51 -4.45 -34.90
CA ASP A 147 5.43 -3.00 -34.67
C ASP A 147 6.29 -2.56 -33.49
N PHE A 148 6.27 -3.28 -32.36
CA PHE A 148 7.16 -3.04 -31.23
C PHE A 148 8.63 -3.16 -31.64
N TYR A 149 9.01 -4.27 -32.29
CA TYR A 149 10.35 -4.47 -32.83
C TYR A 149 10.76 -3.32 -33.76
N ASN A 150 9.86 -2.93 -34.67
CA ASN A 150 10.10 -1.85 -35.62
C ASN A 150 10.17 -0.48 -34.93
N LYS A 151 9.36 -0.18 -33.92
CA LYS A 151 9.39 1.08 -33.17
C LYS A 151 10.71 1.22 -32.41
N VAL A 152 11.17 0.16 -31.77
CA VAL A 152 12.48 0.14 -31.09
C VAL A 152 13.64 0.25 -32.10
N LEU A 153 13.54 -0.37 -33.29
CA LEU A 153 14.58 -0.32 -34.34
C LEU A 153 14.59 0.95 -35.20
N LEU A 154 13.43 1.50 -35.57
CA LEU A 154 13.32 2.63 -36.50
C LEU A 154 13.80 3.93 -35.85
N LYS A 155 13.69 4.07 -34.52
CA LYS A 155 14.36 5.14 -33.78
C LYS A 155 15.88 4.98 -33.75
N ASN A 156 16.40 3.76 -33.81
CA ASN A 156 17.85 3.54 -33.92
C ASN A 156 18.43 4.01 -35.27
N ASN A 157 17.60 4.11 -36.31
CA ASN A 157 18.00 4.48 -37.66
C ASN A 157 17.60 5.91 -38.09
N LYS A 158 16.63 6.54 -37.43
CA LYS A 158 16.29 7.95 -37.67
C LYS A 158 17.14 8.86 -36.78
N GLU A 159 18.42 9.01 -37.15
CA GLU A 159 19.03 10.33 -37.00
C GLU A 159 18.22 11.28 -37.89
N VAL A 160 17.45 12.17 -37.25
CA VAL A 160 16.98 13.37 -37.92
C VAL A 160 18.24 14.19 -38.20
N ALA A 161 18.79 13.99 -39.39
CA ALA A 161 19.51 15.02 -40.11
C ALA A 161 18.57 16.21 -40.26
N THR A 162 18.50 17.06 -39.25
CA THR A 162 18.02 18.43 -39.44
C THR A 162 19.12 19.13 -40.21
N GLN A 163 19.03 19.06 -41.53
CA GLN A 163 19.67 20.02 -42.41
C GLN A 163 19.14 21.40 -42.03
N THR A 164 19.86 22.12 -41.16
CA THR A 164 19.76 23.57 -41.09
C THR A 164 20.35 24.14 -42.35
N ASN A 165 19.52 24.34 -43.38
CA ASN A 165 19.81 25.32 -44.41
C ASN A 165 19.40 26.71 -43.86
N PRO A 166 20.31 27.70 -43.88
CA PRO A 166 20.03 29.03 -43.35
C PRO A 166 19.24 29.84 -44.38
N ILE A 167 18.05 30.31 -44.01
CA ILE A 167 17.33 31.33 -44.79
C ILE A 167 16.75 32.36 -43.81
N GLY A 168 17.25 33.59 -43.95
CA GLY A 168 16.41 34.80 -43.89
C GLY A 168 16.15 35.41 -42.52
N SER A 169 17.12 36.18 -42.03
CA SER A 169 16.85 37.42 -41.31
C SER A 169 15.90 38.30 -42.12
N ASP A 170 14.72 38.63 -41.58
CA ASP A 170 14.25 40.03 -41.52
C ASP A 170 12.95 40.19 -40.68
N ASN A 171 13.12 40.88 -39.54
CA ASN A 171 12.31 41.98 -39.01
C ASN A 171 10.77 41.91 -39.02
N ILE A 172 10.17 41.65 -37.85
CA ILE A 172 8.99 42.40 -37.40
C ILE A 172 9.20 42.84 -35.94
N LYS A 173 9.44 44.15 -35.79
CA LYS A 173 9.48 44.90 -34.53
C LYS A 173 8.13 44.80 -33.82
N LYS A 174 8.14 44.55 -32.51
CA LYS A 174 7.03 44.92 -31.62
C LYS A 174 7.55 45.82 -30.53
N GLU A 175 6.88 46.95 -30.43
CA GLU A 175 7.21 48.15 -29.67
C GLU A 175 7.30 47.89 -28.16
N ILE A 176 8.37 48.41 -27.57
CA ILE A 176 8.45 48.74 -26.15
C ILE A 176 7.76 50.10 -26.03
N VAL A 177 6.60 50.13 -25.37
CA VAL A 177 6.02 51.38 -24.88
C VAL A 177 6.43 51.51 -23.42
N ASP A 178 7.45 52.34 -23.22
CA ASP A 178 7.70 53.00 -21.94
C ASP A 178 6.51 53.93 -21.65
N SER A 179 5.86 53.72 -20.51
CA SER A 179 5.27 54.83 -19.77
C SER A 179 5.65 54.67 -18.30
N SER A 180 6.69 55.41 -17.97
CA SER A 180 7.09 55.87 -16.66
C SER A 180 5.92 56.34 -15.80
N GLY A 181 5.95 56.00 -14.51
CA GLY A 181 5.37 56.86 -13.48
C GLY A 181 4.72 56.15 -12.30
N LEU A 182 5.52 55.52 -11.43
CA LEU A 182 5.37 55.69 -9.98
C LEU A 182 6.62 55.13 -9.29
N ASP A 183 7.53 56.04 -8.98
CA ASP A 183 8.65 55.83 -8.08
C ASP A 183 8.14 55.34 -6.73
N PHE A 184 8.53 54.11 -6.35
CA PHE A 184 8.71 53.79 -4.95
C PHE A 184 10.13 53.27 -4.75
N VAL A 185 11.00 54.21 -4.39
CA VAL A 185 12.32 53.95 -3.83
C VAL A 185 12.12 53.13 -2.54
N CYS A 186 12.53 51.86 -2.55
CA CYS A 186 12.89 51.16 -1.33
C CYS A 186 14.35 50.73 -1.44
N SER A 187 15.19 51.55 -0.83
CA SER A 187 16.58 51.28 -0.49
C SER A 187 16.75 49.90 0.15
N ILE A 188 17.82 49.22 -0.23
CA ILE A 188 18.36 48.02 0.41
C ILE A 188 18.42 48.23 1.93
N ALA A 189 17.64 47.45 2.66
CA ALA A 189 17.92 47.10 4.04
C ALA A 189 17.87 45.57 4.13
N ASN A 190 19.04 45.01 4.34
CA ASN A 190 19.28 43.60 4.62
C ASN A 190 18.71 43.30 6.01
N ILE A 191 17.43 42.96 6.07
CA ILE A 191 16.81 42.31 7.22
C ILE A 191 16.08 41.11 6.63
N GLN A 192 16.50 39.90 6.99
CA GLN A 192 15.66 38.71 6.94
C GLN A 192 14.45 38.96 7.84
N SER A 193 13.50 39.79 7.41
CA SER A 193 12.18 39.79 8.00
C SER A 193 11.48 38.61 7.36
N ALA A 194 11.48 37.47 8.03
CA ALA A 194 10.45 36.47 7.78
C ALA A 194 9.12 37.22 7.90
N CYS A 195 8.47 37.48 6.77
CA CYS A 195 7.15 38.08 6.75
C CYS A 195 6.18 37.01 7.27
N ILE A 196 6.04 36.95 8.59
CA ILE A 196 5.09 36.05 9.24
C ILE A 196 3.73 36.74 9.12
N LEU A 197 2.95 36.29 8.15
CA LEU A 197 1.57 36.74 8.02
C LEU A 197 0.77 36.29 9.26
N PRO A 198 0.03 37.19 9.92
CA PRO A 198 -0.88 36.80 10.99
C PRO A 198 -1.92 35.80 10.51
N ASP A 199 -2.31 34.84 11.36
CA ASP A 199 -3.31 33.80 11.05
C ASP A 199 -4.60 34.38 10.45
N VAL A 200 -5.06 35.53 10.94
CA VAL A 200 -6.27 36.20 10.46
C VAL A 200 -6.14 36.68 9.00
N ILE A 201 -4.94 37.09 8.58
CA ILE A 201 -4.69 37.53 7.20
C ILE A 201 -4.57 36.32 6.29
N LEU A 202 -3.87 35.27 6.73
CA LEU A 202 -3.80 33.99 6.03
C LEU A 202 -5.19 33.37 5.85
N GLU A 203 -6.02 33.38 6.89
CA GLU A 203 -7.39 32.88 6.83
C GLU A 203 -8.26 33.67 5.87
N ARG A 204 -8.08 34.99 5.78
CA ARG A 204 -8.75 35.83 4.77
C ARG A 204 -8.28 35.54 3.36
N ILE A 205 -6.97 35.40 3.14
CA ILE A 205 -6.39 35.05 1.83
C ILE A 205 -6.92 33.68 1.39
N VAL A 206 -6.82 32.67 2.25
CA VAL A 206 -7.29 31.31 1.96
C VAL A 206 -8.80 31.28 1.75
N SER A 207 -9.60 31.96 2.57
CA SER A 207 -11.07 32.01 2.39
C SER A 207 -11.47 32.75 1.11
N TYR A 208 -10.72 33.79 0.72
CA TYR A 208 -10.94 34.49 -0.54
C TYR A 208 -10.60 33.58 -1.73
N SER A 209 -9.53 32.80 -1.62
CA SER A 209 -9.08 31.86 -2.64
C SER A 209 -9.94 30.60 -2.76
N LEU A 210 -10.58 30.18 -1.67
CA LEU A 210 -11.44 28.99 -1.59
C LEU A 210 -12.93 29.34 -1.66
N LYS A 211 -13.33 30.48 -2.25
CA LYS A 211 -14.75 30.77 -2.42
C LYS A 211 -15.40 29.63 -3.21
N ALA A 212 -16.13 28.78 -2.50
CA ALA A 212 -17.11 27.89 -3.07
C ALA A 212 -18.15 28.76 -3.76
N ASP A 213 -18.58 28.34 -4.94
CA ASP A 213 -19.82 28.83 -5.54
C ASP A 213 -20.95 28.54 -4.54
N GLU A 214 -21.31 29.54 -3.73
CA GLU A 214 -22.58 29.59 -3.03
C GLU A 214 -23.68 29.77 -4.09
N SER A 215 -24.00 28.71 -4.82
CA SER A 215 -25.24 28.62 -5.58
C SER A 215 -25.60 27.17 -5.86
N ASP A 216 -26.39 26.61 -4.95
CA ASP A 216 -27.18 25.38 -5.10
C ASP A 216 -28.25 25.45 -6.22
N GLU A 217 -28.05 26.24 -7.28
CA GLU A 217 -28.97 26.33 -8.43
C GLU A 217 -28.29 26.26 -9.82
N VAL A 218 -26.95 26.25 -9.92
CA VAL A 218 -26.25 26.44 -11.21
C VAL A 218 -25.96 25.14 -11.99
N ILE A 219 -26.18 23.95 -11.41
CA ILE A 219 -26.15 22.68 -12.19
C ILE A 219 -27.31 22.59 -13.20
N LYS A 220 -28.32 23.48 -13.13
CA LYS A 220 -29.43 23.51 -14.10
C LYS A 220 -29.27 24.49 -15.28
N HIS A 221 -28.14 25.22 -15.40
CA HIS A 221 -27.97 26.25 -16.44
C HIS A 221 -26.62 26.25 -17.15
N TYR A 222 -25.96 25.09 -17.24
CA TYR A 222 -24.74 24.92 -18.02
C TYR A 222 -24.99 24.83 -19.53
N ASN A 223 -25.67 25.80 -20.16
CA ASN A 223 -25.58 25.95 -21.62
C ASN A 223 -25.99 27.30 -22.25
N GLU A 224 -26.30 28.37 -21.51
CA GLU A 224 -26.65 29.64 -22.17
C GLU A 224 -25.89 30.86 -21.63
N LYS A 225 -24.85 31.22 -22.39
CA LYS A 225 -24.26 32.56 -22.58
C LYS A 225 -23.60 33.25 -21.38
N SER A 226 -22.27 33.23 -21.36
CA SER A 226 -21.49 34.42 -20.98
C SER A 226 -20.36 34.67 -22.00
N VAL A 227 -20.21 35.93 -22.39
CA VAL A 227 -19.59 36.39 -23.64
C VAL A 227 -18.14 36.88 -23.46
N TYR A 228 -17.53 36.78 -22.27
CA TYR A 228 -16.10 37.06 -22.07
C TYR A 228 -15.51 36.15 -20.98
N GLY A 229 -15.48 34.84 -21.28
CA GLY A 229 -15.09 33.77 -20.37
C GLY A 229 -13.62 33.79 -19.95
N VAL A 230 -13.37 34.27 -18.73
CA VAL A 230 -12.31 33.77 -17.85
C VAL A 230 -12.85 33.78 -16.42
N GLU A 231 -13.44 32.66 -15.99
CA GLU A 231 -13.61 32.39 -14.56
C GLU A 231 -12.24 31.99 -14.00
N TYR A 232 -11.72 32.80 -13.08
CA TYR A 232 -10.58 32.40 -12.27
C TYR A 232 -11.08 31.43 -11.19
N HIS A 233 -11.27 30.16 -11.58
CA HIS A 233 -11.29 29.09 -10.60
C HIS A 233 -9.87 28.99 -10.03
N ILE A 234 -9.68 29.45 -8.79
CA ILE A 234 -8.47 29.11 -8.06
C ILE A 234 -8.58 27.61 -7.79
N ASP A 235 -7.81 26.86 -8.57
CA ASP A 235 -7.68 25.42 -8.45
C ASP A 235 -7.31 25.07 -7.01
N SER A 236 -8.24 24.41 -6.29
CA SER A 236 -8.03 23.96 -4.90
C SER A 236 -6.76 23.11 -4.76
N LYS A 237 -6.31 22.48 -5.86
CA LYS A 237 -5.01 21.83 -6.04
C LYS A 237 -3.83 22.76 -5.75
N SER A 238 -3.87 24.00 -6.24
CA SER A 238 -2.79 24.98 -6.05
C SER A 238 -2.73 25.43 -4.59
N VAL A 239 -3.89 25.63 -3.95
CA VAL A 239 -3.98 26.02 -2.53
C VAL A 239 -3.44 24.93 -1.61
N LEU A 240 -3.74 23.65 -1.89
CA LEU A 240 -3.16 22.52 -1.17
C LEU A 240 -1.65 22.40 -1.38
N ASN A 241 -1.16 22.58 -2.62
CA ASN A 241 0.28 22.59 -2.88
C ASN A 241 1.03 23.67 -2.07
N TYR A 242 0.42 24.85 -1.88
CA TYR A 242 0.97 25.89 -0.98
C TYR A 242 0.79 25.55 0.52
N ALA A 243 -0.23 24.77 0.88
CA ALA A 243 -0.43 24.30 2.25
C ALA A 243 0.65 23.30 2.68
N LEU A 244 1.15 22.48 1.76
CA LEU A 244 2.15 21.45 2.04
C LEU A 244 3.54 21.99 2.42
N VAL A 245 3.82 23.27 2.13
CA VAL A 245 5.10 23.93 2.45
C VAL A 245 5.10 24.71 3.77
N SER A 246 3.94 24.88 4.42
CA SER A 246 3.84 25.64 5.68
C SER A 246 2.80 25.06 6.64
N LYS A 247 3.23 24.69 7.85
CA LYS A 247 2.35 24.21 8.94
C LYS A 247 1.24 25.19 9.27
N GLN A 248 1.53 26.49 9.21
CA GLN A 248 0.57 27.55 9.49
C GLN A 248 -0.49 27.63 8.39
N PHE A 249 -0.09 27.49 7.12
CA PHE A 249 -0.99 27.49 5.97
C PHE A 249 -1.86 26.22 5.95
N PHE A 250 -1.27 25.05 6.21
CA PHE A 250 -2.00 23.78 6.36
C PHE A 250 -3.08 23.86 7.44
N LYS A 251 -2.74 24.42 8.62
CA LYS A 251 -3.70 24.60 9.73
C LYS A 251 -4.90 25.49 9.35
N VAL A 252 -4.69 26.48 8.49
CA VAL A 252 -5.75 27.38 8.01
C VAL A 252 -6.60 26.70 6.93
N VAL A 253 -5.97 26.02 5.97
CA VAL A 253 -6.66 25.31 4.88
C VAL A 253 -7.47 24.12 5.40
N SER A 254 -6.93 23.33 6.33
CA SER A 254 -7.62 22.16 6.88
C SER A 254 -8.92 22.52 7.61
N LYS A 255 -8.96 23.65 8.32
CA LYS A 255 -10.17 24.20 8.97
C LYS A 255 -11.27 24.61 7.99
N LYS A 256 -10.89 24.95 6.75
CA LYS A 256 -11.84 25.36 5.70
C LYS A 256 -12.37 24.15 4.93
N ILE A 257 -11.50 23.17 4.64
CA ILE A 257 -11.87 21.93 3.97
C ILE A 257 -12.76 21.04 4.85
N THR A 258 -12.54 21.00 6.18
CA THR A 258 -13.39 20.20 7.10
C THR A 258 -14.86 20.62 7.12
N ASN A 259 -15.21 21.77 6.55
CA ASN A 259 -16.59 22.28 6.46
C ASN A 259 -17.17 22.23 5.03
N SER A 260 -16.49 21.64 4.04
CA SER A 260 -16.99 21.59 2.65
C SER A 260 -16.51 20.35 1.88
N TYR A 261 -17.44 19.70 1.15
CA TYR A 261 -17.17 18.53 0.31
C TYR A 261 -16.37 18.92 -0.94
N TYR A 262 -15.04 18.95 -0.86
CA TYR A 262 -14.20 19.12 -2.05
C TYR A 262 -13.74 17.77 -2.58
N ASN A 263 -14.03 17.50 -3.86
CA ASN A 263 -13.56 16.33 -4.58
C ASN A 263 -12.10 16.57 -5.02
N LEU A 264 -11.13 15.98 -4.31
CA LEU A 264 -9.70 16.21 -4.54
C LEU A 264 -9.11 15.14 -5.47
N ASN A 265 -9.29 15.31 -6.78
CA ASN A 265 -8.63 14.49 -7.80
C ASN A 265 -7.38 15.18 -8.34
N GLY A 266 -6.18 14.69 -8.00
CA GLY A 266 -4.92 15.14 -8.63
C GLY A 266 -3.63 14.64 -7.97
N PHE A 267 -2.59 14.44 -8.79
CA PHE A 267 -1.25 14.02 -8.34
C PHE A 267 -0.53 15.13 -7.54
N PHE A 268 -0.07 14.78 -6.33
CA PHE A 268 0.68 15.65 -5.43
C PHE A 268 2.19 15.56 -5.69
N ASN A 269 2.90 16.69 -5.72
CA ASN A 269 4.38 16.69 -5.80
C ASN A 269 4.97 16.38 -4.42
N LEU A 270 5.11 15.08 -4.13
CA LEU A 270 5.72 14.55 -2.91
C LEU A 270 7.24 14.77 -2.83
N GLU A 271 7.88 15.21 -3.92
CA GLU A 271 9.34 15.34 -4.01
C GLU A 271 9.89 16.68 -3.49
N SER A 272 9.06 17.61 -3.02
CA SER A 272 9.53 18.86 -2.38
C SER A 272 10.20 18.62 -1.02
N ASP A 273 11.39 19.19 -0.79
CA ASP A 273 12.14 19.11 0.48
C ASP A 273 11.44 19.76 1.68
N TYR A 274 10.41 20.57 1.41
CA TYR A 274 9.58 21.22 2.43
C TYR A 274 8.23 20.53 2.63
N SER A 275 7.99 19.38 1.99
CA SER A 275 6.73 18.66 2.09
C SER A 275 6.52 18.11 3.51
N LEU A 276 5.45 18.54 4.18
CA LEU A 276 5.02 17.95 5.45
C LEU A 276 4.66 16.46 5.33
N ILE A 277 4.39 15.97 4.10
CA ILE A 277 4.19 14.53 3.82
C ILE A 277 5.52 13.76 3.89
N LYS A 278 6.66 14.40 3.57
CA LYS A 278 7.99 13.82 3.82
C LYS A 278 8.37 13.83 5.30
N SER A 279 7.63 14.57 6.15
CA SER A 279 7.86 14.49 7.59
C SER A 279 7.34 13.14 8.08
N PRO A 280 8.16 12.34 8.80
CA PRO A 280 7.78 11.01 9.25
C PRO A 280 6.38 11.00 9.90
N PRO A 281 5.47 10.15 9.41
CA PRO A 281 4.08 10.22 9.79
C PRO A 281 3.90 9.71 11.22
N LEU A 282 3.04 10.38 12.01
CA LEU A 282 2.60 9.84 13.30
C LEU A 282 1.60 8.68 13.11
N PHE A 283 0.93 8.66 11.95
CA PHE A 283 -0.06 7.65 11.55
C PHE A 283 0.34 7.04 10.21
N PHE A 284 0.55 5.73 10.17
CA PHE A 284 0.90 4.99 8.97
C PHE A 284 -0.20 3.99 8.64
N ASP A 285 -0.92 4.24 7.55
CA ASP A 285 -1.79 3.27 6.89
C ASP A 285 -0.92 2.37 6.01
N TYR A 286 -1.02 1.06 6.19
CA TYR A 286 -0.22 0.07 5.48
C TYR A 286 -0.30 0.21 3.95
N GLU A 287 -1.45 0.59 3.38
CA GLU A 287 -1.56 0.80 1.93
C GLU A 287 -0.65 1.94 1.42
N SER A 288 -0.20 2.83 2.30
CA SER A 288 0.76 3.88 1.96
C SER A 288 2.16 3.35 1.66
N ILE A 289 2.45 2.07 1.90
CA ILE A 289 3.74 1.44 1.60
C ILE A 289 4.13 1.55 0.12
N LYS A 290 3.14 1.58 -0.79
CA LYS A 290 3.32 1.82 -2.23
C LYS A 290 3.95 3.17 -2.56
N SER A 291 3.92 4.12 -1.62
CA SER A 291 4.52 5.45 -1.78
C SER A 291 6.00 5.50 -1.36
N ILE A 292 6.55 4.43 -0.79
CA ILE A 292 7.96 4.35 -0.43
C ILE A 292 8.75 3.94 -1.68
N GLY A 293 9.37 4.94 -2.30
CA GLY A 293 10.06 4.75 -3.56
C GLY A 293 11.20 3.74 -3.49
N TYR A 294 11.34 2.93 -4.54
CA TYR A 294 12.46 2.02 -4.69
C TYR A 294 13.75 2.79 -4.90
N GLY A 295 14.82 2.26 -4.30
CA GLY A 295 16.13 2.89 -4.27
C GLY A 295 16.26 4.01 -3.23
N TRP A 296 15.25 4.22 -2.37
CA TRP A 296 15.42 5.11 -1.22
C TRP A 296 16.51 4.57 -0.28
N ASN A 297 17.29 5.50 0.28
CA ASN A 297 18.28 5.14 1.30
C ASN A 297 17.58 4.49 2.50
N THR A 298 18.11 3.35 2.95
CA THR A 298 17.58 2.60 4.11
C THR A 298 17.53 3.41 5.39
N ASP A 299 18.44 4.37 5.59
CA ASP A 299 18.44 5.27 6.75
C ASP A 299 17.22 6.20 6.70
N ARG A 300 16.87 6.68 5.49
CA ARG A 300 15.67 7.51 5.28
C ARG A 300 14.40 6.71 5.52
N ILE A 301 14.34 5.47 5.04
CA ILE A 301 13.21 4.57 5.31
C ILE A 301 13.10 4.32 6.83
N THR A 302 14.19 3.99 7.49
CA THR A 302 14.21 3.78 8.95
C THR A 302 13.78 5.05 9.71
N GLN A 303 14.23 6.22 9.27
CA GLN A 303 13.80 7.50 9.85
C GLN A 303 12.30 7.75 9.67
N LEU A 304 11.71 7.36 8.53
CA LEU A 304 10.28 7.45 8.27
C LEU A 304 9.47 6.64 9.31
N PHE A 305 9.86 5.38 9.53
CA PHE A 305 9.17 4.49 10.47
C PHE A 305 9.49 4.80 11.94
N SER A 306 10.63 5.46 12.21
CA SER A 306 11.04 5.80 13.57
C SER A 306 10.05 6.69 14.32
N ARG A 307 9.20 7.46 13.63
CA ARG A 307 8.26 8.41 14.26
C ARG A 307 6.81 7.95 14.21
N VAL A 308 6.53 6.78 13.64
CA VAL A 308 5.18 6.23 13.58
C VAL A 308 4.73 5.91 15.00
N GLU A 309 3.59 6.48 15.40
CA GLU A 309 2.96 6.20 16.69
C GLU A 309 1.69 5.36 16.53
N THR A 310 1.07 5.38 15.36
CA THR A 310 -0.15 4.63 15.05
C THR A 310 0.02 3.93 13.72
N PHE A 311 -0.14 2.61 13.74
CA PHE A 311 -0.17 1.76 12.56
C PHE A 311 -1.62 1.32 12.30
N HIS A 312 -2.05 1.39 11.06
CA HIS A 312 -3.35 0.90 10.62
C HIS A 312 -3.19 0.00 9.40
N ILE A 313 -3.93 -1.10 9.37
CA ILE A 313 -4.08 -1.94 8.20
C ILE A 313 -5.55 -2.31 8.03
N LYS A 314 -6.04 -2.19 6.80
CA LYS A 314 -7.30 -2.79 6.37
C LYS A 314 -6.99 -4.07 5.60
N SER A 315 -7.48 -5.19 6.11
CA SER A 315 -7.29 -6.48 5.46
C SER A 315 -8.11 -6.55 4.17
N ASP A 316 -7.50 -7.17 3.15
CA ASP A 316 -8.09 -7.57 1.88
C ASP A 316 -8.40 -9.07 1.83
N GLU A 317 -8.27 -9.80 2.95
CA GLU A 317 -8.61 -11.22 3.06
C GLU A 317 -9.97 -11.56 2.47
N TYR A 318 -10.96 -10.69 2.64
CA TYR A 318 -12.29 -10.87 2.05
C TYR A 318 -12.23 -11.28 0.57
N ASP A 319 -11.36 -10.65 -0.21
CA ASP A 319 -11.28 -10.89 -1.65
C ASP A 319 -10.80 -12.32 -1.97
N SER A 320 -10.09 -12.99 -1.06
CA SER A 320 -9.49 -14.32 -1.28
C SER A 320 -10.50 -15.48 -1.31
N ARG A 321 -11.76 -15.24 -0.94
CA ARG A 321 -12.83 -16.26 -0.87
C ARG A 321 -14.05 -15.92 -1.72
N ILE A 322 -13.96 -14.88 -2.53
CA ILE A 322 -15.06 -14.46 -3.38
C ILE A 322 -15.10 -15.32 -4.63
N CYS A 323 -16.24 -15.96 -4.90
CA CYS A 323 -16.41 -16.77 -6.12
C CYS A 323 -16.81 -15.94 -7.36
N ASN A 324 -17.36 -14.75 -7.16
CA ASN A 324 -17.79 -13.86 -8.25
C ASN A 324 -16.85 -12.66 -8.32
N SER A 325 -16.14 -12.48 -9.43
CA SER A 325 -15.24 -11.34 -9.63
C SER A 325 -15.91 -9.99 -9.31
N ASP A 326 -17.20 -9.83 -9.62
CA ASP A 326 -18.00 -8.62 -9.34
C ASP A 326 -18.04 -8.18 -7.85
N ASP A 327 -17.79 -9.10 -6.90
CA ASP A 327 -17.86 -8.80 -5.46
C ASP A 327 -16.51 -8.36 -4.87
N ILE A 328 -15.42 -8.39 -5.66
CA ILE A 328 -14.08 -7.97 -5.22
C ILE A 328 -14.08 -6.51 -4.79
N LYS A 329 -13.61 -6.24 -3.55
CA LYS A 329 -13.62 -4.88 -3.00
C LYS A 329 -12.62 -3.96 -3.69
N ARG A 330 -11.54 -4.52 -4.24
CA ARG A 330 -10.53 -3.79 -5.03
C ARG A 330 -10.93 -3.70 -6.50
N LEU A 331 -11.98 -2.92 -6.79
CA LEU A 331 -12.58 -2.79 -8.12
C LEU A 331 -11.58 -2.44 -9.24
N TYR A 332 -10.50 -1.71 -8.95
CA TYR A 332 -9.49 -1.39 -9.97
C TYR A 332 -8.80 -2.64 -10.53
N LEU A 333 -8.75 -3.76 -9.78
CA LEU A 333 -8.25 -5.03 -10.32
C LEU A 333 -9.19 -5.59 -11.39
N LEU A 334 -10.51 -5.40 -11.25
CA LEU A 334 -11.49 -5.82 -12.25
C LEU A 334 -11.46 -4.93 -13.48
N GLU A 335 -11.33 -3.62 -13.27
CA GLU A 335 -11.39 -2.62 -14.33
C GLU A 335 -10.09 -2.56 -15.16
N GLU A 336 -8.95 -2.92 -14.56
CA GLU A 336 -7.62 -2.68 -15.13
C GLU A 336 -6.79 -3.96 -15.38
N CYS A 337 -7.29 -5.17 -15.08
CA CYS A 337 -6.63 -6.44 -15.46
C CYS A 337 -7.15 -7.02 -16.78
N LEU A 338 -6.37 -7.89 -17.44
CA LEU A 338 -6.71 -8.47 -18.76
C LEU A 338 -7.67 -9.66 -18.69
N ASP A 339 -7.63 -10.50 -17.65
CA ASP A 339 -8.46 -11.71 -17.57
C ASP A 339 -8.80 -12.18 -16.13
N ASP A 340 -9.65 -13.20 -16.06
CA ASP A 340 -10.07 -13.84 -14.79
C ASP A 340 -8.95 -14.65 -14.12
N VAL A 341 -7.93 -15.09 -14.88
CA VAL A 341 -6.81 -15.89 -14.33
C VAL A 341 -5.97 -15.05 -13.38
N ASP A 342 -5.81 -13.77 -13.70
CA ASP A 342 -5.13 -12.80 -12.85
C ASP A 342 -5.87 -12.51 -11.55
N ILE A 343 -7.21 -12.52 -11.61
CA ILE A 343 -8.06 -12.40 -10.45
C ILE A 343 -7.89 -13.62 -9.56
N ASP A 344 -7.96 -14.84 -10.11
CA ASP A 344 -7.72 -16.07 -9.35
C ASP A 344 -6.32 -16.05 -8.70
N PHE A 345 -5.31 -15.61 -9.44
CA PHE A 345 -3.95 -15.49 -8.91
C PHE A 345 -3.84 -14.47 -7.77
N TYR A 346 -4.54 -13.34 -7.87
CA TYR A 346 -4.65 -12.36 -6.77
C TYR A 346 -5.27 -12.98 -5.52
N GLN A 347 -6.39 -13.70 -5.68
CA GLN A 347 -7.09 -14.33 -4.57
C GLN A 347 -6.22 -15.36 -3.85
N ASP A 348 -5.48 -16.18 -4.60
CA ASP A 348 -4.51 -17.12 -4.05
C ASP A 348 -3.35 -16.38 -3.35
N ALA A 349 -2.83 -15.32 -3.97
CA ALA A 349 -1.71 -14.57 -3.44
C ALA A 349 -2.01 -13.92 -2.08
N ILE A 350 -3.25 -13.48 -1.82
CA ILE A 350 -3.65 -12.92 -0.51
C ILE A 350 -3.37 -13.86 0.65
N GLN A 351 -3.33 -15.18 0.44
CA GLN A 351 -3.06 -16.17 1.48
C GLN A 351 -1.56 -16.54 1.58
N MET A 352 -0.74 -16.11 0.60
CA MET A 352 0.69 -16.43 0.56
C MET A 352 1.51 -15.61 1.57
N MET A 353 2.59 -16.19 2.09
CA MET A 353 3.48 -15.53 3.05
C MET A 353 4.22 -14.34 2.47
N GLU A 354 4.54 -14.41 1.19
CA GLU A 354 5.30 -13.43 0.44
C GLU A 354 4.44 -12.23 0.00
N TYR A 355 3.13 -12.25 0.28
CA TYR A 355 2.17 -11.21 -0.10
C TYR A 355 2.48 -9.85 0.53
N PHE A 356 2.82 -9.84 1.83
CA PHE A 356 3.12 -8.62 2.57
C PHE A 356 4.57 -8.16 2.43
N VAL A 357 4.75 -6.84 2.39
CA VAL A 357 6.06 -6.21 2.52
C VAL A 357 6.30 -5.90 4.00
N TYR A 358 7.31 -6.52 4.59
CA TYR A 358 7.64 -6.34 5.99
C TYR A 358 8.32 -4.99 6.19
N ILE A 359 7.72 -4.20 7.09
CA ILE A 359 8.17 -2.86 7.43
C ILE A 359 9.30 -2.88 8.46
N PRO A 360 10.18 -1.86 8.47
CA PRO A 360 11.21 -1.72 9.51
C PRO A 360 10.59 -1.52 10.89
N ALA A 361 11.42 -1.70 11.93
CA ALA A 361 11.03 -1.42 13.30
C ALA A 361 10.46 0.00 13.49
N MET A 362 9.36 0.10 14.24
CA MET A 362 8.70 1.36 14.59
C MET A 362 8.90 1.65 16.09
N PRO A 363 10.05 2.22 16.51
CA PRO A 363 10.41 2.42 17.92
C PRO A 363 9.44 3.29 18.74
N ASN A 364 8.62 4.12 18.08
CA ASN A 364 7.65 4.98 18.77
C ASN A 364 6.21 4.48 18.61
N LEU A 365 6.00 3.26 18.07
CA LEU A 365 4.68 2.71 17.86
C LEU A 365 3.96 2.51 19.20
N LYS A 366 2.78 3.12 19.32
CA LYS A 366 1.92 3.02 20.51
C LYS A 366 0.59 2.34 20.19
N ARG A 367 0.10 2.45 18.95
CA ARG A 367 -1.24 2.00 18.58
C ARG A 367 -1.21 1.16 17.31
N ILE A 368 -1.87 0.00 17.34
CA ILE A 368 -2.10 -0.85 16.17
C ILE A 368 -3.61 -1.00 15.99
N ASN A 369 -4.10 -0.68 14.81
CA ASN A 369 -5.50 -0.85 14.41
C ASN A 369 -5.57 -1.78 13.20
N VAL A 370 -6.33 -2.87 13.32
CA VAL A 370 -6.56 -3.84 12.25
C VAL A 370 -8.06 -3.88 11.96
N THR A 371 -8.44 -3.62 10.72
CA THR A 371 -9.86 -3.57 10.31
C THR A 371 -10.14 -4.53 9.17
N GLY A 372 -11.32 -5.13 9.14
CA GLY A 372 -11.70 -6.06 8.07
C GLY A 372 -10.93 -7.38 8.10
N TYR A 373 -10.41 -7.78 9.26
CA TYR A 373 -9.67 -9.03 9.41
C TYR A 373 -10.63 -10.22 9.32
N TYR A 374 -10.28 -11.24 8.55
CA TYR A 374 -11.04 -12.50 8.47
C TYR A 374 -10.25 -13.66 9.10
N GLY A 375 -8.93 -13.54 9.16
CA GLY A 375 -8.05 -14.52 9.76
C GLY A 375 -8.05 -15.86 9.03
N TYR A 376 -8.12 -15.86 7.70
CA TYR A 376 -8.22 -17.07 6.87
C TYR A 376 -6.97 -17.94 6.91
N ASP A 377 -5.81 -17.30 6.88
CA ASP A 377 -4.52 -17.98 6.81
C ASP A 377 -3.47 -17.29 7.69
N PHE A 378 -2.29 -17.89 7.80
CA PHE A 378 -1.27 -17.43 8.75
C PHE A 378 -0.53 -16.15 8.30
N ASN A 379 -0.62 -15.73 7.04
CA ASN A 379 0.22 -14.66 6.50
C ASN A 379 -0.01 -13.28 7.14
N TYR A 380 -1.26 -12.86 7.36
CA TYR A 380 -1.57 -11.63 8.11
C TYR A 380 -1.13 -11.74 9.58
N SER A 381 -1.36 -12.90 10.20
CA SER A 381 -0.94 -13.15 11.58
C SER A 381 0.58 -13.03 11.73
N GLU A 382 1.35 -13.63 10.82
CA GLU A 382 2.81 -13.52 10.77
C GLU A 382 3.28 -12.09 10.48
N PHE A 383 2.59 -11.36 9.60
CA PHE A 383 2.88 -9.94 9.37
C PHE A 383 2.68 -9.10 10.64
N LEU A 384 1.58 -9.31 11.37
CA LEU A 384 1.34 -8.63 12.64
C LEU A 384 2.37 -9.04 13.71
N LYS A 385 2.71 -10.34 13.81
CA LYS A 385 3.79 -10.84 14.69
C LYS A 385 5.11 -10.12 14.39
N SER A 386 5.45 -9.96 13.12
CA SER A 386 6.67 -9.25 12.70
C SER A 386 6.68 -7.79 13.19
N ILE A 387 5.56 -7.06 13.07
CA ILE A 387 5.46 -5.69 13.59
C ILE A 387 5.59 -5.66 15.12
N ILE A 388 4.89 -6.56 15.81
CA ILE A 388 4.84 -6.61 17.28
C ILE A 388 6.22 -6.94 17.86
N THR A 389 6.90 -7.95 17.31
CA THR A 389 8.21 -8.42 17.78
C THR A 389 9.33 -7.44 17.47
N ASN A 390 9.25 -6.72 16.35
CA ASN A 390 10.22 -5.69 15.99
C ASN A 390 10.00 -4.35 16.72
N THR A 391 8.87 -4.18 17.42
CA THR A 391 8.60 -2.97 18.20
C THR A 391 9.29 -3.08 19.57
N PRO A 392 10.20 -2.15 19.93
CA PRO A 392 10.85 -2.12 21.25
C PRO A 392 9.84 -1.97 22.40
N ASN A 393 10.11 -2.61 23.53
CA ASN A 393 9.19 -2.72 24.68
C ASN A 393 9.80 -2.23 26.02
N GLY A 394 10.71 -1.27 25.99
CA GLY A 394 11.41 -0.78 27.18
C GLY A 394 11.73 0.72 27.14
N ASN A 395 12.15 1.29 28.27
CA ASN A 395 12.54 2.71 28.39
C ASN A 395 11.45 3.72 27.95
N GLY A 396 10.18 3.39 28.17
CA GLY A 396 9.05 4.23 27.77
C GLY A 396 8.60 4.03 26.31
N HIS A 397 9.14 3.02 25.62
CA HIS A 397 8.70 2.54 24.32
C HIS A 397 7.89 1.26 24.47
N GLY A 398 6.91 1.04 23.58
CA GLY A 398 6.11 -0.17 23.50
C GLY A 398 4.70 0.09 23.04
N ILE A 399 4.02 -0.98 22.66
CA ILE A 399 2.62 -0.92 22.21
C ILE A 399 1.75 -0.64 23.44
N GLU A 400 0.95 0.42 23.33
CA GLU A 400 0.00 0.83 24.37
C GLU A 400 -1.43 0.39 24.04
N GLN A 401 -1.81 0.36 22.77
CA GLN A 401 -3.16 -0.01 22.35
C GLN A 401 -3.14 -0.93 21.13
N PHE A 402 -3.93 -1.98 21.20
CA PHE A 402 -4.19 -2.87 20.07
C PHE A 402 -5.70 -2.98 19.86
N LYS A 403 -6.15 -2.77 18.62
CA LYS A 403 -7.54 -2.93 18.23
C LYS A 403 -7.65 -3.78 16.98
N ILE A 404 -8.54 -4.76 16.99
CA ILE A 404 -8.86 -5.58 15.82
C ILE A 404 -10.36 -5.81 15.66
N ASP A 405 -10.84 -5.70 14.42
CA ASP A 405 -12.19 -6.10 14.01
C ASP A 405 -12.11 -7.40 13.19
N ILE A 406 -12.59 -8.50 13.77
CA ILE A 406 -12.59 -9.86 13.19
C ILE A 406 -13.99 -10.15 12.65
N ASN A 407 -14.04 -10.57 11.38
CA ASN A 407 -15.27 -10.84 10.64
C ASN A 407 -15.27 -12.29 10.15
N LYS A 408 -16.45 -12.80 9.83
CA LYS A 408 -16.65 -14.02 9.06
C LYS A 408 -17.16 -13.70 7.67
N ASP A 409 -16.91 -14.61 6.74
CA ASP A 409 -17.57 -14.55 5.44
C ASP A 409 -18.97 -15.14 5.47
N TRP A 410 -19.58 -15.16 4.29
CA TRP A 410 -20.93 -15.64 4.06
C TRP A 410 -21.09 -17.15 4.31
N ASP A 411 -20.00 -17.92 4.35
CA ASP A 411 -19.98 -19.36 4.64
C ASP A 411 -19.42 -19.67 6.04
N ASN A 412 -19.32 -18.65 6.91
CA ASN A 412 -18.73 -18.74 8.24
C ASN A 412 -17.26 -19.22 8.23
N CYS A 413 -16.56 -19.05 7.11
CA CYS A 413 -15.14 -19.32 7.01
C CYS A 413 -14.31 -18.12 7.52
N PRO A 414 -13.09 -18.37 8.02
CA PRO A 414 -12.49 -19.69 8.29
C PRO A 414 -13.16 -20.40 9.48
N ASP A 415 -12.92 -21.70 9.68
CA ASP A 415 -13.43 -22.44 10.86
C ASP A 415 -13.05 -21.79 12.21
N TYR A 416 -11.87 -21.19 12.26
CA TYR A 416 -11.41 -20.33 13.36
C TYR A 416 -10.47 -19.27 12.79
N SER A 417 -10.43 -18.09 13.41
CA SER A 417 -9.53 -17.00 12.98
C SER A 417 -8.11 -17.21 13.53
N TYR A 418 -7.10 -17.11 12.68
CA TYR A 418 -5.70 -17.10 13.12
C TYR A 418 -5.39 -15.86 13.94
N ILE A 419 -5.15 -16.00 15.26
CA ILE A 419 -4.87 -14.85 16.15
C ILE A 419 -3.63 -15.06 17.02
N ASP A 420 -2.70 -15.92 16.55
CA ASP A 420 -1.46 -16.24 17.24
C ASP A 420 -0.57 -15.02 17.50
N PHE A 421 -0.76 -13.91 16.79
CA PHE A 421 -0.09 -12.64 17.08
C PHE A 421 -0.39 -12.08 18.49
N LEU A 422 -1.47 -12.55 19.15
CA LEU A 422 -1.79 -12.16 20.53
C LEU A 422 -0.74 -12.64 21.54
N GLU A 423 -0.09 -13.79 21.27
CA GLU A 423 0.95 -14.34 22.14
C GLU A 423 2.15 -13.38 22.26
N PRO A 424 2.86 -13.03 21.17
CA PRO A 424 3.95 -12.05 21.27
C PRO A 424 3.45 -10.66 21.68
N LEU A 425 2.21 -10.26 21.38
CA LEU A 425 1.67 -8.97 21.84
C LEU A 425 1.64 -8.91 23.38
N ILE A 426 1.08 -9.94 24.02
CA ILE A 426 0.93 -9.96 25.48
C ILE A 426 2.26 -10.26 26.16
N GLU A 427 3.04 -11.22 25.64
CA GLU A 427 4.32 -11.59 26.26
C GLU A 427 5.34 -10.45 26.21
N ILE A 428 5.43 -9.73 25.09
CA ILE A 428 6.43 -8.68 24.88
C ILE A 428 5.95 -7.34 25.45
N HIS A 429 4.67 -6.98 25.26
CA HIS A 429 4.18 -5.62 25.54
C HIS A 429 3.25 -5.51 26.76
N SER A 430 3.07 -6.57 27.56
CA SER A 430 2.21 -6.54 28.78
C SER A 430 2.49 -5.38 29.75
N ASN A 431 3.75 -4.94 29.86
CA ASN A 431 4.14 -3.81 30.72
C ASN A 431 3.79 -2.43 30.14
N THR A 432 3.60 -2.33 28.82
CA THR A 432 3.34 -1.06 28.11
C THR A 432 1.90 -0.93 27.65
N LEU A 433 1.21 -2.05 27.50
CA LEU A 433 -0.19 -2.12 27.12
C LEU A 433 -1.07 -1.37 28.12
N LYS A 434 -2.01 -0.62 27.57
CA LYS A 434 -3.10 0.06 28.26
C LYS A 434 -4.44 -0.56 27.88
N SER A 435 -4.59 -0.98 26.62
CA SER A 435 -5.82 -1.63 26.14
C SER A 435 -5.60 -2.61 24.99
N ILE A 436 -6.31 -3.73 25.02
CA ILE A 436 -6.55 -4.61 23.87
C ILE A 436 -8.06 -4.63 23.63
N GLU A 437 -8.50 -4.34 22.40
CA GLU A 437 -9.90 -4.44 21.97
C GLU A 437 -10.02 -5.41 20.80
N ILE A 438 -10.81 -6.47 20.98
CA ILE A 438 -11.12 -7.45 19.96
C ILE A 438 -12.64 -7.41 19.74
N ASN A 439 -13.04 -7.02 18.54
CA ASN A 439 -14.43 -7.05 18.11
C ASN A 439 -14.65 -8.29 17.24
N TYR A 440 -15.42 -9.25 17.74
CA TYR A 440 -15.65 -10.54 17.11
C TYR A 440 -17.12 -10.95 17.20
N HIS A 441 -17.97 -10.25 16.44
CA HIS A 441 -19.43 -10.36 16.59
C HIS A 441 -19.99 -11.66 16.01
N ASP A 442 -19.54 -12.06 14.81
CA ASP A 442 -20.08 -13.22 14.08
C ASP A 442 -19.31 -14.52 14.39
N CYS A 443 -19.08 -14.81 15.66
CA CYS A 443 -18.27 -15.96 16.08
C CYS A 443 -19.08 -17.25 16.27
N HIS A 444 -18.49 -18.39 15.89
CA HIS A 444 -19.01 -19.73 16.17
C HIS A 444 -18.27 -20.40 17.32
N ARG A 445 -18.75 -21.57 17.75
CA ARG A 445 -18.12 -22.33 18.84
C ARG A 445 -16.63 -22.62 18.57
N ARG A 446 -16.27 -22.99 17.33
CA ARG A 446 -14.87 -23.29 16.93
C ARG A 446 -13.96 -22.07 17.04
N ASP A 447 -14.48 -20.87 16.78
CA ASP A 447 -13.74 -19.63 16.98
C ASP A 447 -13.37 -19.41 18.44
N MET A 448 -14.35 -19.65 19.31
CA MET A 448 -14.18 -19.51 20.74
C MET A 448 -13.22 -20.58 21.27
N ASP A 449 -13.26 -21.81 20.75
CA ASP A 449 -12.28 -22.86 21.07
C ASP A 449 -10.85 -22.39 20.76
N GLY A 450 -10.63 -21.80 19.57
CA GLY A 450 -9.33 -21.25 19.15
C GLY A 450 -8.86 -20.08 20.01
N LEU A 451 -9.76 -19.14 20.31
CA LEU A 451 -9.47 -18.00 21.17
C LEU A 451 -9.12 -18.43 22.60
N LEU A 452 -9.91 -19.32 23.19
CA LEU A 452 -9.66 -19.87 24.52
C LEU A 452 -8.33 -20.61 24.58
N HIS A 453 -8.00 -21.40 23.55
CA HIS A 453 -6.72 -22.09 23.47
C HIS A 453 -5.51 -21.15 23.65
N ILE A 454 -5.55 -19.99 23.00
CA ILE A 454 -4.49 -18.98 23.09
C ILE A 454 -4.55 -18.25 24.44
N LEU A 455 -5.73 -17.77 24.84
CA LEU A 455 -5.89 -17.00 26.08
C LEU A 455 -5.56 -17.80 27.34
N LYS A 456 -5.81 -19.12 27.36
CA LYS A 456 -5.39 -20.01 28.47
C LYS A 456 -3.91 -19.90 28.80
N LYS A 457 -3.06 -19.76 27.77
CA LYS A 457 -1.61 -19.63 27.95
C LYS A 457 -1.24 -18.27 28.54
N LEU A 458 -2.03 -17.25 28.22
CA LEU A 458 -1.72 -15.84 28.48
C LEU A 458 -2.41 -15.28 29.73
N VAL A 459 -3.46 -15.93 30.23
CA VAL A 459 -4.32 -15.40 31.32
C VAL A 459 -3.54 -15.05 32.59
N THR A 460 -2.48 -15.80 32.91
CA THR A 460 -1.64 -15.49 34.07
C THR A 460 -0.91 -14.16 33.88
N THR A 461 -0.30 -13.94 32.71
CA THR A 461 0.34 -12.68 32.35
C THR A 461 -0.67 -11.53 32.30
N MET A 462 -1.84 -11.78 31.74
CA MET A 462 -2.93 -10.80 31.67
C MET A 462 -3.40 -10.37 33.06
N LYS A 463 -3.57 -11.31 34.01
CA LYS A 463 -3.98 -11.01 35.39
C LYS A 463 -2.92 -10.22 36.18
N GLN A 464 -1.65 -10.43 35.88
CA GLN A 464 -0.54 -9.73 36.54
C GLN A 464 -0.46 -8.25 36.15
N HIS A 465 -0.96 -7.89 34.98
CA HIS A 465 -0.89 -6.54 34.43
C HIS A 465 -2.28 -5.90 34.40
N SER A 466 -2.37 -4.60 34.67
CA SER A 466 -3.66 -3.90 34.83
C SER A 466 -4.11 -3.17 33.56
N TYR A 467 -3.94 -3.77 32.39
CA TYR A 467 -4.47 -3.21 31.14
C TYR A 467 -5.92 -3.64 30.91
N SER A 468 -6.66 -2.80 30.18
CA SER A 468 -8.04 -3.11 29.78
C SER A 468 -8.04 -4.16 28.68
N PHE A 469 -8.76 -5.27 28.87
CA PHE A 469 -8.96 -6.27 27.82
C PHE A 469 -10.44 -6.35 27.47
N ILE A 470 -10.79 -5.84 26.30
CA ILE A 470 -12.16 -5.71 25.81
C ILE A 470 -12.37 -6.75 24.72
N LEU A 471 -13.21 -7.74 25.00
CA LEU A 471 -13.67 -8.70 24.00
C LEU A 471 -15.16 -8.44 23.75
N ARG A 472 -15.51 -8.01 22.54
CA ARG A 472 -16.91 -7.89 22.10
C ARG A 472 -17.26 -9.11 21.28
N THR A 473 -17.98 -10.06 21.88
CA THR A 473 -18.29 -11.36 21.29
C THR A 473 -19.61 -11.89 21.82
N ASN A 474 -20.12 -12.99 21.26
CA ASN A 474 -21.21 -13.74 21.86
C ASN A 474 -20.71 -14.56 23.09
N TYR A 475 -20.97 -14.05 24.30
CA TYR A 475 -20.54 -14.70 25.55
C TYR A 475 -21.29 -16.02 25.84
N LYS A 476 -22.47 -16.26 25.24
CA LYS A 476 -23.16 -17.56 25.30
C LYS A 476 -22.33 -18.61 24.54
N THR A 477 -21.95 -18.30 23.31
CA THR A 477 -21.09 -19.16 22.47
C THR A 477 -19.73 -19.39 23.12
N LEU A 478 -19.13 -18.36 23.72
CA LEU A 478 -17.88 -18.50 24.49
C LEU A 478 -18.06 -19.52 25.62
N LYS A 479 -19.17 -19.44 26.38
CA LYS A 479 -19.50 -20.36 27.46
C LYS A 479 -19.69 -21.81 27.03
N GLU A 480 -20.28 -22.01 25.86
CA GLU A 480 -20.49 -23.34 25.29
C GLU A 480 -19.20 -23.99 24.78
N ALA A 481 -18.16 -23.20 24.50
CA ALA A 481 -16.84 -23.67 24.08
C ALA A 481 -15.98 -24.23 25.23
N TYR A 482 -16.39 -24.09 26.50
CA TYR A 482 -15.59 -24.56 27.64
C TYR A 482 -15.43 -26.07 27.68
N GLN A 483 -14.19 -26.50 27.94
CA GLN A 483 -13.83 -27.92 28.03
C GLN A 483 -13.19 -28.26 29.38
N ASP A 484 -12.48 -27.33 30.02
CA ASP A 484 -11.75 -27.57 31.27
C ASP A 484 -11.79 -26.40 32.27
N ASP A 485 -11.28 -26.63 33.49
CA ASP A 485 -11.22 -25.62 34.56
C ASP A 485 -10.36 -24.38 34.19
N ARG A 486 -9.46 -24.50 33.21
CA ARG A 486 -8.65 -23.36 32.75
C ARG A 486 -9.40 -22.50 31.75
N ASP A 487 -10.31 -23.08 30.94
CA ASP A 487 -11.28 -22.30 30.15
C ASP A 487 -12.11 -21.42 31.07
N GLU A 488 -12.62 -22.02 32.16
CA GLU A 488 -13.45 -21.31 33.13
C GLU A 488 -12.68 -20.12 33.73
N ASP A 489 -11.39 -20.29 34.05
CA ASP A 489 -10.58 -19.20 34.60
C ASP A 489 -10.37 -18.04 33.60
N VAL A 490 -10.19 -18.35 32.31
CA VAL A 490 -10.13 -17.35 31.22
C VAL A 490 -11.47 -16.64 31.09
N TYR A 491 -12.58 -17.37 31.09
CA TYR A 491 -13.90 -16.79 31.00
C TYR A 491 -14.23 -15.85 32.15
N GLN A 492 -14.00 -16.29 33.37
CA GLN A 492 -14.24 -15.47 34.56
C GLN A 492 -13.38 -14.20 34.51
N TYR A 493 -12.14 -14.29 34.03
CA TYR A 493 -11.32 -13.11 33.76
C TYR A 493 -12.00 -12.17 32.75
N LEU A 494 -12.48 -12.66 31.61
CA LEU A 494 -13.14 -11.85 30.59
C LEU A 494 -14.47 -11.23 31.08
N LEU A 495 -15.27 -11.95 31.86
CA LEU A 495 -16.47 -11.40 32.50
C LEU A 495 -16.14 -10.26 33.46
N ASN A 496 -15.11 -10.42 34.28
CA ASN A 496 -14.66 -9.36 35.18
C ASN A 496 -14.19 -8.12 34.42
N GLN A 497 -13.59 -8.28 33.23
CA GLN A 497 -13.22 -7.17 32.36
C GLN A 497 -14.44 -6.44 31.80
N ILE A 498 -15.54 -7.12 31.44
CA ILE A 498 -16.80 -6.46 31.03
C ILE A 498 -17.28 -5.50 32.11
N HIS A 499 -17.34 -6.00 33.35
CA HIS A 499 -17.84 -5.22 34.49
C HIS A 499 -16.92 -4.04 34.80
N SER A 500 -15.61 -4.27 34.76
CA SER A 500 -14.59 -3.24 35.04
C SER A 500 -14.58 -2.13 34.00
N ASN A 501 -14.84 -2.45 32.73
CA ASN A 501 -14.83 -1.50 31.63
C ASN A 501 -16.21 -0.90 31.32
N SER A 502 -17.26 -1.26 32.07
CA SER A 502 -18.65 -0.82 31.82
C SER A 502 -19.13 -1.08 30.39
N ILE A 503 -18.73 -2.22 29.82
CA ILE A 503 -19.11 -2.61 28.46
C ILE A 503 -20.59 -3.02 28.47
N ILE A 504 -21.39 -2.34 27.66
CA ILE A 504 -22.76 -2.77 27.38
C ILE A 504 -22.64 -3.97 26.45
N LEU A 505 -23.07 -5.13 26.94
CA LEU A 505 -23.30 -6.29 26.08
C LEU A 505 -24.56 -5.98 25.29
N ASP A 506 -24.43 -5.81 24.00
CA ASP A 506 -25.59 -5.83 23.11
C ASP A 506 -26.16 -7.26 23.19
N ASP A 507 -27.40 -7.40 23.67
CA ASP A 507 -28.13 -8.67 23.73
C ASP A 507 -28.38 -9.17 22.30
N TYR A 508 -27.36 -9.77 21.68
CA TYR A 508 -27.46 -10.47 20.41
C TYR A 508 -28.07 -11.89 20.58
N SER A 509 -28.74 -12.17 21.71
CA SER A 509 -29.11 -13.53 22.10
C SER A 509 -30.43 -14.07 21.54
N ASP A 510 -31.27 -13.29 20.86
CA ASP A 510 -32.72 -13.62 20.85
C ASP A 510 -33.42 -13.82 19.50
N SER A 511 -32.76 -13.95 18.34
CA SER A 511 -33.53 -14.06 17.07
C SER A 511 -33.65 -15.45 16.43
N ASN A 512 -32.90 -16.49 16.81
CA ASN A 512 -32.89 -17.75 16.05
C ASN A 512 -33.18 -19.03 16.87
N GLU A 513 -33.75 -18.95 18.07
CA GLU A 513 -34.20 -20.15 18.80
C GLU A 513 -35.53 -20.76 18.26
N GLU A 514 -36.12 -20.23 17.19
CA GLU A 514 -37.40 -20.75 16.65
C GLU A 514 -37.29 -21.80 15.52
N ASP A 515 -36.09 -22.10 14.97
CA ASP A 515 -35.99 -23.00 13.80
C ASP A 515 -35.47 -24.44 14.10
N GLU A 516 -35.10 -24.77 15.35
CA GLU A 516 -34.63 -26.14 15.68
C GLU A 516 -35.77 -27.13 16.07
N GLU A 517 -36.99 -26.66 16.37
CA GLU A 517 -38.10 -27.58 16.71
C GLU A 517 -38.69 -28.28 15.47
N ASP A 518 -38.62 -27.67 14.28
CA ASP A 518 -39.20 -28.25 13.05
C ASP A 518 -38.37 -29.41 12.47
N ILE A 519 -37.06 -29.47 12.75
CA ILE A 519 -36.20 -30.57 12.27
C ILE A 519 -36.36 -31.84 13.12
N GLU A 520 -36.79 -31.72 14.38
CA GLU A 520 -37.04 -32.88 15.23
C GLU A 520 -38.41 -33.54 15.00
N GLU A 521 -39.38 -32.81 14.45
CA GLU A 521 -40.69 -33.36 14.04
C GLU A 521 -40.59 -34.18 12.74
N GLU A 522 -39.83 -33.74 11.73
CA GLU A 522 -39.61 -34.54 10.50
C GLU A 522 -38.86 -35.86 10.76
N ARG A 523 -37.96 -35.88 11.76
CA ARG A 523 -37.27 -37.12 12.17
C ARG A 523 -38.17 -38.09 12.93
N LYS A 524 -39.28 -37.63 13.51
CA LYS A 524 -40.28 -38.49 14.17
C LYS A 524 -41.31 -39.04 13.18
N GLU A 525 -41.63 -38.33 12.09
CA GLU A 525 -42.52 -38.86 11.04
C GLU A 525 -41.85 -39.89 10.11
N THR A 526 -40.54 -39.84 9.92
CA THR A 526 -39.82 -40.82 9.08
C THR A 526 -39.60 -42.20 9.76
N LYS A 527 -40.09 -42.39 10.99
CA LYS A 527 -39.96 -43.64 11.77
C LYS A 527 -41.30 -44.31 12.16
N ARG A 528 -42.40 -43.99 11.48
CA ARG A 528 -43.67 -44.71 11.63
C ARG A 528 -44.04 -45.58 10.43
#